data_AF-A0A6H1LD28-F1
#
_entry.id   AF-A0A6H1LD28-F1
#
_cell.length_a   1.000
_cell.length_b   1.000
_cell.length_c   1.000
_cell.angle_alpha   90.00
_cell.angle_beta   90.00
_cell.angle_gamma   90.00
#
_symmetry.space_group_name_H-M   'P 1'
#
loop_
_entity.id
_entity.type
_entity.pdbx_description
1 polymer ?
#
loop_
_entity_poly.entity_id
_entity_poly.type
_entity_poly.pdbx_seq_one_letter_code
_entity_poly.pdbx_strand_id
1 'polypeptide(L)'
;MGVIANFLFLAVPALLVLGLWSRPLFTGRWKTPGWFVVTAALCFVTTVVTWIIGGLWGSSLDAEESCHAAGATYDRSYRSTHWQEPSRWFPLHDKCNATYDLVPPWVNPALVILPLLAAICLGLAVRLAVVNQRVKKGTA
;
A
#
# COMPACT_ATOMS: atom_id res chain seq x y z
N MET A 1 -0.83 -14.45 -24.73
CA MET A 1 -2.29 -14.29 -24.52
C MET A 1 -2.66 -14.01 -23.06
N GLY A 2 -2.08 -14.69 -22.07
CA GLY A 2 -2.43 -14.48 -20.64
C GLY A 2 -2.01 -13.14 -20.01
N VAL A 3 -0.85 -12.59 -20.39
CA VAL A 3 -0.33 -11.34 -19.79
C VAL A 3 -1.21 -10.13 -20.11
N ILE A 4 -1.67 -10.02 -21.37
CA ILE A 4 -2.53 -8.93 -21.82
C ILE A 4 -3.91 -9.01 -21.16
N ALA A 5 -4.50 -10.21 -21.07
CA ALA A 5 -5.77 -10.43 -20.40
C ALA A 5 -5.67 -10.06 -18.90
N ASN A 6 -4.64 -10.55 -18.19
CA ASN A 6 -4.43 -10.24 -16.78
C ASN A 6 -4.21 -8.74 -16.53
N PHE A 7 -3.46 -8.08 -17.41
CA PHE A 7 -3.25 -6.64 -17.33
C PHE A 7 -4.57 -5.87 -17.49
N LEU A 8 -5.39 -6.24 -18.48
CA LEU A 8 -6.71 -5.62 -18.68
C LEU A 8 -7.65 -5.87 -17.49
N PHE A 9 -7.66 -7.09 -16.94
CA PHE A 9 -8.47 -7.44 -15.78
C PHE A 9 -8.12 -6.61 -14.53
N LEU A 10 -6.88 -6.16 -14.38
CA LEU A 10 -6.45 -5.31 -13.26
C LEU A 10 -6.56 -3.82 -13.58
N ALA A 11 -6.21 -3.41 -14.79
CA ALA A 11 -6.19 -2.01 -15.20
C ALA A 11 -7.60 -1.42 -15.30
N VAL A 12 -8.58 -2.17 -15.85
CA VAL A 12 -9.96 -1.69 -16.00
C VAL A 12 -10.61 -1.32 -14.66
N PRO A 13 -10.64 -2.19 -13.63
CA PRO A 13 -11.22 -1.82 -12.34
C PRO A 13 -10.43 -0.71 -11.65
N ALA A 14 -9.09 -0.69 -11.76
CA ALA A 14 -8.28 0.38 -11.19
C ALA A 14 -8.61 1.74 -11.81
N LEU A 15 -8.70 1.83 -13.13
CA LEU A 15 -9.07 3.05 -13.85
C LEU A 15 -10.50 3.48 -13.53
N LEU A 16 -11.44 2.54 -13.40
CA LEU A 16 -12.81 2.84 -12.98
C LEU A 16 -12.86 3.44 -11.56
N VAL A 17 -12.16 2.81 -10.61
CA VAL A 17 -12.06 3.31 -9.24
C VAL A 17 -11.44 4.70 -9.20
N LEU A 18 -10.33 4.92 -9.91
CA LEU A 18 -9.66 6.22 -10.00
C LEU A 18 -10.55 7.27 -10.67
N GLY A 19 -11.28 6.91 -11.73
CA GLY A 19 -12.22 7.80 -12.41
C GLY A 19 -13.38 8.22 -11.51
N LEU A 20 -14.00 7.28 -10.80
CA LEU A 20 -15.09 7.56 -9.87
C LEU A 20 -14.61 8.38 -8.65
N TRP A 21 -13.41 8.09 -8.13
CA TRP A 21 -12.81 8.80 -7.01
C TRP A 21 -12.35 10.23 -7.37
N SER A 22 -11.85 10.44 -8.59
CA SER A 22 -11.36 11.74 -9.07
C SER A 22 -12.46 12.70 -9.55
N ARG A 23 -13.61 12.19 -10.02
CA ARG A 23 -14.76 13.01 -10.42
C ARG A 23 -15.18 14.08 -9.41
N PRO A 24 -15.28 13.78 -8.10
CA PRO A 24 -15.52 14.79 -7.06
C PRO A 24 -14.47 15.89 -6.95
N LEU A 25 -13.20 15.63 -7.32
CA LEU A 25 -12.14 16.65 -7.34
C LEU A 25 -12.44 17.69 -8.42
N PHE A 26 -12.77 17.23 -9.64
CA PHE A 26 -13.07 18.11 -10.78
C PHE A 26 -14.40 18.86 -10.63
N THR A 27 -15.36 18.29 -9.91
CA THR A 27 -16.68 18.92 -9.67
C THR A 27 -16.72 19.78 -8.38
N GLY A 28 -15.61 19.87 -7.64
CA GLY A 28 -15.53 20.60 -6.37
C GLY A 28 -16.27 19.94 -5.19
N ARG A 29 -16.85 18.74 -5.38
CA ARG A 29 -17.62 17.99 -4.38
C ARG A 29 -16.76 17.15 -3.42
N TRP A 30 -15.44 17.25 -3.50
CA TRP A 30 -14.48 16.51 -2.66
C TRP A 30 -14.51 16.91 -1.17
N LYS A 31 -15.09 18.06 -0.82
CA LYS A 31 -15.19 18.55 0.58
C LYS A 31 -16.25 17.80 1.42
N THR A 32 -16.75 16.66 0.95
CA THR A 32 -17.74 15.87 1.68
C THR A 32 -17.06 14.84 2.60
N PRO A 33 -17.62 14.54 3.77
CA PRO A 33 -17.09 13.49 4.65
C PRO A 33 -16.90 12.16 3.92
N GLY A 34 -17.85 11.80 3.03
CA GLY A 34 -17.80 10.56 2.27
C GLY A 34 -16.59 10.45 1.35
N TRP A 35 -16.14 11.54 0.73
CA TRP A 35 -14.96 11.51 -0.14
C TRP A 35 -13.68 11.19 0.64
N PHE A 36 -13.54 11.74 1.85
CA PHE A 36 -12.42 11.42 2.74
C PHE A 36 -12.48 9.98 3.26
N VAL A 37 -13.66 9.43 3.55
CA VAL A 37 -13.82 8.01 3.93
C VAL A 37 -13.39 7.09 2.79
N VAL A 38 -13.83 7.36 1.56
CA VAL A 38 -13.42 6.58 0.38
C VAL A 38 -11.91 6.67 0.16
N THR A 39 -11.33 7.87 0.30
CA THR A 39 -9.87 8.06 0.18
C THR A 39 -9.10 7.27 1.23
N ALA A 40 -9.55 7.30 2.49
CA ALA A 40 -8.94 6.51 3.56
C ALA A 40 -9.02 5.00 3.28
N ALA A 41 -10.17 4.52 2.79
CA ALA A 41 -10.34 3.13 2.41
C ALA A 41 -9.40 2.73 1.26
N LEU A 42 -9.25 3.59 0.25
CA LEU A 42 -8.28 3.36 -0.84
C LEU A 42 -6.85 3.28 -0.32
N CYS A 43 -6.42 4.26 0.51
CA CYS A 43 -5.09 4.24 1.11
C CYS A 43 -4.85 2.96 1.95
N PHE A 44 -5.85 2.51 2.71
CA PHE A 44 -5.77 1.28 3.49
C PHE A 44 -5.63 0.04 2.59
N VAL A 45 -6.48 -0.10 1.56
CA VAL A 45 -6.39 -1.21 0.60
C VAL A 45 -5.03 -1.21 -0.09
N THR A 46 -4.55 -0.05 -0.54
CA THR A 46 -3.21 0.07 -1.13
C THR A 46 -2.13 -0.33 -0.15
N THR A 47 -2.23 0.03 1.14
CA THR A 47 -1.28 -0.40 2.18
C THR A 47 -1.23 -1.92 2.27
N VAL A 48 -2.39 -2.57 2.35
CA VAL A 48 -2.48 -4.04 2.44
C VAL A 48 -1.85 -4.69 1.21
N VAL A 49 -2.16 -4.19 0.01
CA VAL A 49 -1.56 -4.67 -1.25
C VAL A 49 -0.05 -4.47 -1.25
N THR A 50 0.45 -3.29 -0.85
CA THR A 50 1.89 -3.00 -0.74
C THR A 50 2.57 -3.93 0.26
N TRP A 51 1.93 -4.24 1.38
CA TRP A 51 2.47 -5.14 2.39
C TRP A 51 2.58 -6.58 1.87
N ILE A 52 1.52 -7.08 1.20
CA ILE A 52 1.52 -8.41 0.59
C ILE A 52 2.60 -8.50 -0.49
N ILE A 53 2.62 -7.52 -1.41
CA ILE A 53 3.64 -7.44 -2.47
C ILE A 53 5.03 -7.43 -1.83
N GLY A 54 5.26 -6.51 -0.88
CA GLY A 54 6.47 -6.39 -0.06
C GLY A 54 6.97 -7.72 0.51
N GLY A 55 6.09 -8.43 1.22
CA GLY A 55 6.44 -9.66 1.93
C GLY A 55 6.59 -10.88 1.03
N LEU A 56 6.05 -10.82 -0.20
CA LEU A 56 6.14 -11.90 -1.18
C LEU A 56 7.22 -11.67 -2.26
N TRP A 57 7.94 -10.54 -2.25
CA TRP A 57 8.95 -10.25 -3.29
C TRP A 57 10.06 -11.30 -3.38
N GLY A 58 10.48 -11.91 -2.28
CA GLY A 58 11.44 -13.01 -2.29
C GLY A 58 10.86 -14.36 -1.85
N SER A 59 9.53 -14.51 -1.88
CA SER A 59 8.86 -15.79 -1.61
C SER A 59 8.97 -16.79 -2.76
N SER A 60 10.09 -16.83 -3.48
CA SER A 60 10.44 -18.04 -4.21
C SER A 60 10.66 -19.14 -3.18
N LEU A 61 10.17 -20.35 -3.46
CA LEU A 61 10.45 -21.51 -2.61
C LEU A 61 11.95 -21.73 -2.41
N ASP A 62 12.77 -21.22 -3.34
CA ASP A 62 14.21 -21.12 -3.22
C ASP A 62 14.67 -19.66 -3.19
N ALA A 63 14.95 -19.15 -2.01
CA ALA A 63 15.37 -17.77 -1.84
C ALA A 63 16.83 -17.53 -2.29
N GLU A 64 17.62 -18.58 -2.56
CA GLU A 64 18.91 -18.49 -3.26
C GLU A 64 18.68 -18.11 -4.73
N GLU A 65 17.69 -18.73 -5.38
CA GLU A 65 17.31 -18.46 -6.77
C GLU A 65 16.86 -17.00 -6.98
N SER A 66 16.02 -16.45 -6.09
CA SER A 66 15.60 -15.04 -6.15
C SER A 66 16.78 -14.07 -6.06
N CYS A 67 17.75 -14.36 -5.19
CA CYS A 67 18.95 -13.54 -5.05
C CYS A 67 19.80 -13.57 -6.33
N HIS A 68 19.98 -14.75 -6.92
CA HIS A 68 20.69 -14.88 -8.19
C HIS A 68 19.96 -14.21 -9.36
N ALA A 69 18.62 -14.31 -9.41
CA ALA A 69 17.79 -13.64 -10.41
C ALA A 69 17.90 -12.11 -10.31
N ALA A 70 18.08 -11.57 -9.10
CA ALA A 70 18.34 -10.16 -8.86
C ALA A 70 19.80 -9.73 -9.09
N GLY A 71 20.68 -10.67 -9.48
CA GLY A 71 22.12 -10.43 -9.68
C GLY A 71 22.92 -10.27 -8.38
N ALA A 72 22.33 -10.62 -7.24
CA ALA A 72 22.97 -10.56 -5.94
C ALA A 72 23.58 -11.92 -5.55
N THR A 73 24.68 -11.90 -4.79
CA THR A 73 25.24 -13.11 -4.20
C THR A 73 24.45 -13.49 -2.95
N TYR A 74 24.06 -14.76 -2.89
CA TYR A 74 23.39 -15.31 -1.73
C TYR A 74 24.39 -15.66 -0.63
N ASP A 75 24.30 -15.02 0.54
CA ASP A 75 25.10 -15.32 1.72
C ASP A 75 24.31 -16.19 2.70
N ARG A 76 24.56 -17.50 2.61
CA ARG A 76 23.92 -18.50 3.47
C ARG A 76 24.29 -18.33 4.95
N SER A 77 25.50 -17.85 5.25
CA SER A 77 25.96 -17.61 6.62
C SER A 77 25.22 -16.42 7.25
N TYR A 78 25.07 -15.33 6.48
CA TYR A 78 24.27 -14.17 6.87
C TYR A 78 22.83 -14.56 7.15
N ARG A 79 22.18 -15.30 6.23
CA ARG A 79 20.79 -15.72 6.38
C ARG A 79 20.59 -16.66 7.57
N SER A 80 21.52 -17.57 7.84
CA SER A 80 21.43 -18.45 9.02
C SER A 80 21.51 -17.68 10.34
N THR A 81 22.30 -16.61 10.38
CA THR A 81 22.44 -15.74 11.57
C THR A 81 21.24 -14.79 11.71
N HIS A 82 20.66 -14.35 10.59
CA HIS A 82 19.59 -13.35 10.53
C HIS A 82 18.25 -13.96 10.08
N TRP A 83 17.99 -15.22 10.45
CA TRP A 83 16.80 -15.97 10.00
C TRP A 83 15.46 -15.32 10.41
N GLN A 84 15.50 -14.42 11.40
CA GLN A 84 14.33 -13.67 11.88
C GLN A 84 14.07 -12.39 11.09
N GLU A 85 15.01 -11.89 10.29
CA GLU A 85 14.81 -10.66 9.52
C GLU A 85 13.63 -10.76 8.55
N PRO A 86 13.44 -11.85 7.77
CA PRO A 86 12.32 -11.99 6.85
C PRO A 86 10.95 -12.18 7.52
N SER A 87 10.91 -12.58 8.80
CA SER A 87 9.66 -12.79 9.54
C SER A 87 9.17 -11.53 10.26
N ARG A 88 9.91 -10.41 10.17
CA ARG A 88 9.48 -9.13 10.75
C ARG A 88 8.32 -8.55 9.96
N TRP A 89 7.35 -8.05 10.69
CA TRP A 89 6.15 -7.42 10.11
C TRP A 89 6.42 -6.03 9.51
N PHE A 90 7.41 -5.30 10.05
CA PHE A 90 7.91 -4.02 9.56
C PHE A 90 9.23 -3.65 10.28
N PRO A 91 10.20 -2.98 9.63
CA PRO A 91 10.32 -2.82 8.17
C PRO A 91 10.45 -4.18 7.48
N LEU A 92 9.89 -4.27 6.27
CA LEU A 92 9.99 -5.48 5.46
C LEU A 92 11.40 -5.56 4.88
N HIS A 93 11.99 -6.75 5.02
CA HIS A 93 13.32 -7.07 4.55
C HIS A 93 13.33 -8.49 4.01
N ASP A 94 14.00 -8.70 2.90
CA ASP A 94 14.36 -10.03 2.42
C ASP A 94 15.77 -9.97 1.83
N LYS A 95 16.74 -9.99 2.74
CA LYS A 95 18.13 -9.75 2.41
C LYS A 95 18.81 -10.99 1.84
N CYS A 96 19.54 -10.78 0.75
CA CYS A 96 20.45 -11.76 0.17
C CYS A 96 21.80 -11.80 0.91
N ASN A 97 22.25 -10.63 1.36
CA ASN A 97 23.47 -10.41 2.13
C ASN A 97 23.34 -9.10 2.92
N ALA A 98 24.38 -8.68 3.64
CA ALA A 98 24.35 -7.47 4.46
C ALA A 98 24.02 -6.17 3.68
N THR A 99 24.26 -6.15 2.36
CA THR A 99 24.18 -4.95 1.51
C THR A 99 23.02 -4.95 0.52
N TYR A 100 22.43 -6.11 0.23
CA TYR A 100 21.40 -6.26 -0.80
C TYR A 100 20.10 -6.82 -0.23
N ASP A 101 19.02 -6.09 -0.46
CA ASP A 101 17.66 -6.42 -0.05
C ASP A 101 16.79 -6.58 -1.30
N LEU A 102 16.06 -7.70 -1.38
CA LEU A 102 15.10 -7.95 -2.46
C LEU A 102 13.86 -7.06 -2.34
N VAL A 103 13.55 -6.58 -1.13
CA VAL A 103 12.41 -5.69 -0.91
C VAL A 103 12.71 -4.34 -1.57
N PRO A 104 11.89 -3.87 -2.53
CA PRO A 104 12.14 -2.61 -3.18
C PRO A 104 12.17 -1.43 -2.19
N PRO A 105 13.05 -0.44 -2.39
CA PRO A 105 13.29 0.64 -1.41
C PRO A 105 12.07 1.53 -1.17
N TRP A 106 11.07 1.50 -2.06
CA TRP A 106 9.83 2.27 -1.94
C TRP A 106 8.78 1.61 -1.04
N VAL A 107 8.87 0.31 -0.77
CA VAL A 107 7.84 -0.45 -0.03
C VAL A 107 7.73 0.07 1.40
N ASN A 108 8.84 0.13 2.13
CA ASN A 108 8.83 0.58 3.54
C ASN A 108 8.35 2.03 3.72
N PRO A 109 8.82 3.02 2.92
CA PRO A 109 8.25 4.36 2.93
C PRO A 109 6.74 4.39 2.60
N ALA A 110 6.28 3.62 1.62
CA ALA A 110 4.86 3.55 1.26
C ALA A 110 4.00 3.00 2.41
N LEU A 111 4.49 1.97 3.13
CA LEU A 111 3.83 1.40 4.30
C LEU A 111 3.73 2.36 5.49
N VAL A 112 4.52 3.44 5.52
CA VAL A 112 4.38 4.51 6.50
C VAL A 112 3.43 5.60 5.99
N ILE A 113 3.62 6.05 4.76
CA ILE A 113 2.88 7.19 4.20
C ILE A 113 1.39 6.86 4.02
N LEU A 114 1.06 5.67 3.50
CA LEU A 114 -0.33 5.32 3.18
C LEU A 114 -1.23 5.23 4.43
N PRO A 115 -0.84 4.56 5.54
CA PRO A 115 -1.64 4.58 6.77
C PRO A 115 -1.76 5.96 7.40
N LEU A 116 -0.69 6.77 7.34
CA LEU A 116 -0.74 8.14 7.84
C LEU A 116 -1.75 8.99 7.06
N LEU A 117 -1.75 8.89 5.73
CA LEU A 117 -2.74 9.55 4.88
C LEU A 117 -4.17 9.05 5.19
N ALA A 118 -4.35 7.74 5.37
CA ALA A 118 -5.64 7.18 5.74
C ALA A 118 -6.14 7.75 7.08
N ALA A 119 -5.28 7.83 8.10
CA ALA A 119 -5.61 8.39 9.39
C ALA A 119 -6.00 9.88 9.30
N ILE A 120 -5.25 10.68 8.52
CA ILE A 120 -5.55 12.08 8.27
C ILE A 120 -6.92 12.23 7.60
N CYS A 121 -7.20 11.44 6.56
CA CYS A 121 -8.48 11.46 5.87
C CYS A 121 -9.64 11.08 6.81
N LEU A 122 -9.48 10.06 7.65
CA LEU A 122 -10.50 9.70 8.64
C LEU A 122 -10.75 10.84 9.65
N GLY A 123 -9.69 11.48 10.14
CA GLY A 123 -9.81 12.64 11.03
C GLY A 123 -10.59 13.79 10.38
N LEU A 124 -10.30 14.09 9.11
CA LEU A 124 -11.03 15.10 8.33
C LEU A 124 -12.49 14.71 8.10
N ALA A 125 -12.76 13.44 7.80
CA ALA A 125 -14.12 12.92 7.62
C ALA A 125 -14.95 13.10 8.90
N VAL A 126 -14.41 12.69 10.06
CA VAL A 126 -15.06 12.83 11.37
C VAL A 126 -15.32 14.30 11.67
N ARG A 127 -14.32 15.17 11.51
CA ARG A 127 -14.46 16.62 11.74
C ARG A 127 -15.60 17.20 10.89
N LEU A 128 -15.62 16.91 9.59
CA LEU A 128 -16.64 17.42 8.68
C LEU A 128 -18.03 16.87 9.02
N ALA A 129 -18.14 15.59 9.37
CA ALA A 129 -19.40 14.97 9.79
C ALA A 129 -19.96 15.66 11.06
N VAL A 130 -19.11 15.89 12.06
CA VAL A 130 -19.50 16.56 13.31
C VAL A 130 -19.93 18.00 13.05
N VAL A 131 -19.19 18.77 12.24
CA VAL A 131 -19.56 20.15 11.87
C VAL A 131 -20.91 20.16 11.15
N ASN A 132 -21.11 19.28 10.17
CA ASN A 132 -22.37 19.19 9.43
C ASN A 132 -23.56 18.84 10.34
N GLN A 133 -23.37 17.97 11.34
CA GLN A 133 -24.40 17.65 12.31
C GLN A 133 -24.73 18.83 13.23
N ARG A 134 -23.72 19.58 13.69
CA ARG A 134 -23.93 20.77 14.54
C ARG A 134 -24.70 21.86 13.80
N VAL A 135 -24.33 22.12 12.54
CA VAL A 135 -25.04 23.08 11.70
C VAL A 135 -26.50 22.68 11.56
N LYS A 136 -26.80 21.41 11.22
CA LYS A 136 -28.18 20.90 11.10
C LYS A 136 -29.00 21.03 12.40
N LYS A 137 -28.36 20.85 13.56
CA LYS A 137 -29.03 20.99 14.86
C LYS A 137 -29.27 22.43 15.29
N GLY A 138 -28.45 23.38 14.81
CA GLY A 138 -28.58 24.80 15.15
C GLY A 138 -29.54 25.59 14.24
N THR A 139 -29.90 25.04 13.07
CA THR A 139 -30.94 25.58 12.18
C THR A 139 -32.30 24.91 12.33
N ALA A 140 -32.42 23.89 13.19
CA ALA A 140 -33.68 23.26 13.59
C ALA A 140 -34.18 23.89 14.89
#